data_AF-A0A7W0IZB1-F1
#
_entry.id   AF-A0A7W0IZB1-F1
#
_cell.length_a   1.000
_cell.length_b   1.000
_cell.length_c   1.000
_cell.angle_alpha   90.00
_cell.angle_beta   90.00
_cell.angle_gamma   90.00
#
_symmetry.space_group_name_H-M   'P 1'
#
loop_
_entity.id
_entity.type
_entity.pdbx_description
1 polymer ?
#
loop_
_entity_poly.entity_id
_entity_poly.type
_entity_poly.pdbx_seq_one_letter_code
_entity_poly.pdbx_strand_id
1 'polypeptide(L)'
;MSQKVFIKPPQPTGTMLVAQMVISGLFLPFGIMITALADGEARLFAGFFALIWVVGCSSIFIYSLKLYLLLKKGKIEVAEIDQEDVPETSGFASRLRDLEALKADKLINEGEYLKKRAELLREKW
;
A
#
# COMPACT_ATOMS: atom_id res chain seq x y z
N MET A 1 -17.27 15.84 -13.64
CA MET A 1 -17.71 15.31 -12.32
C MET A 1 -16.72 14.25 -11.91
N SER A 2 -16.02 14.41 -10.78
CA SER A 2 -15.06 13.41 -10.30
C SER A 2 -15.85 12.19 -9.80
N GLN A 3 -15.71 11.08 -10.51
CA GLN A 3 -16.27 9.79 -10.12
C GLN A 3 -15.43 9.26 -8.97
N LYS A 4 -16.00 9.25 -7.75
CA LYS A 4 -15.34 8.69 -6.56
C LYS A 4 -15.40 7.17 -6.68
N VAL A 5 -14.24 6.55 -6.90
CA VAL A 5 -14.11 5.10 -7.03
C VAL A 5 -13.81 4.55 -5.64
N PHE A 6 -14.81 3.95 -5.02
CA PHE A 6 -14.66 3.30 -3.71
C PHE A 6 -13.89 1.98 -3.87
N ILE A 7 -12.58 2.03 -3.67
CA ILE A 7 -11.73 0.85 -3.63
C ILE A 7 -11.79 0.26 -2.22
N LYS A 8 -12.12 -1.03 -2.14
CA LYS A 8 -12.19 -1.77 -0.88
C LYS A 8 -10.75 -1.89 -0.35
N PRO A 9 -10.44 -1.45 0.88
CA PRO A 9 -9.09 -1.55 1.40
C PRO A 9 -8.66 -3.04 1.48
N PRO A 10 -7.38 -3.35 1.25
CA PRO A 10 -6.89 -4.71 1.29
C PRO A 10 -7.13 -5.32 2.68
N GLN A 11 -7.54 -6.60 2.71
CA GLN A 11 -7.96 -7.30 3.93
C GLN A 11 -6.97 -7.23 5.11
N PRO A 12 -5.63 -7.19 4.93
CA PRO A 12 -4.72 -7.05 6.08
C PRO A 12 -4.61 -5.62 6.65
N THR A 13 -5.13 -4.59 5.99
CA THR A 13 -4.93 -3.19 6.45
C THR A 13 -5.55 -2.93 7.81
N GLY A 14 -6.77 -3.43 8.03
CA GLY A 14 -7.47 -3.25 9.31
C GLY A 14 -6.80 -3.99 10.46
N THR A 15 -6.36 -5.23 10.24
CA THR A 15 -5.68 -6.05 11.26
C THR A 15 -4.29 -5.51 11.56
N MET A 16 -3.56 -5.04 10.55
CA MET A 16 -2.25 -4.40 10.70
C MET A 16 -2.33 -3.12 11.55
N LEU A 17 -3.34 -2.26 11.31
CA LEU A 17 -3.51 -1.05 12.10
C LEU A 17 -3.90 -1.34 13.56
N VAL A 18 -4.74 -2.35 13.77
CA VAL A 18 -5.07 -2.81 15.13
C VAL A 18 -3.82 -3.36 15.83
N ALA A 19 -3.01 -4.18 15.14
CA ALA A 19 -1.76 -4.70 15.68
C ALA A 19 -0.79 -3.56 16.05
N GLN A 20 -0.63 -2.55 15.19
CA GLN A 20 0.20 -1.38 15.49
C GLN A 20 -0.28 -0.61 16.72
N MET A 21 -1.59 -0.42 16.88
CA MET A 21 -2.17 0.23 18.06
C MET A 21 -1.90 -0.58 19.34
N VAL A 22 -2.11 -1.90 19.29
CA VAL A 22 -1.89 -2.79 20.45
C VAL A 22 -0.41 -2.82 20.84
N ILE A 23 0.49 -3.01 19.86
CA ILE A 23 1.93 -3.05 20.10
C ILE A 23 2.41 -1.71 20.66
N SER A 24 2.00 -0.59 20.05
CA SER A 24 2.41 0.75 20.53
C SER A 24 1.88 1.04 21.93
N GLY A 25 0.64 0.63 22.24
CA GLY A 25 0.07 0.76 23.58
C GLY A 25 0.81 -0.08 24.62
N LEU A 26 1.20 -1.31 24.27
CA LEU A 26 1.94 -2.22 25.14
C LEU A 26 3.40 -1.77 25.37
N PHE A 27 4.04 -1.17 24.36
CA PHE A 27 5.43 -0.70 24.42
C PHE A 27 5.60 0.66 25.09
N LEU A 28 4.53 1.44 25.22
CA LEU A 28 4.56 2.75 25.89
C LEU A 28 4.97 2.67 27.38
N PRO A 29 4.41 1.77 28.22
CA PRO A 29 4.87 1.61 29.60
C PRO A 29 6.30 1.10 29.70
N PHE A 30 6.83 0.40 28.68
CA PHE A 30 8.21 -0.08 28.66
C PHE A 30 9.22 1.08 28.68
N GLY A 31 8.98 2.15 27.92
CA GLY A 31 9.84 3.35 27.93
C GLY A 31 9.85 4.03 29.30
N ILE A 32 8.68 4.08 29.97
CA ILE A 32 8.54 4.63 31.32
C ILE A 32 9.25 3.75 32.36
N MET A 33 9.11 2.42 32.22
CA MET A 33 9.79 1.46 33.09
C MET A 33 11.32 1.59 33.00
N ILE A 34 11.86 1.75 31.79
CA ILE A 34 13.30 1.94 31.57
C ILE A 34 13.81 3.21 32.28
N THR A 35 13.06 4.32 32.23
CA THR A 35 13.43 5.51 33.01
C THR A 35 13.35 5.33 34.52
N ALA A 36 12.40 4.52 35.00
CA ALA A 36 12.23 4.27 36.42
C ALA A 36 13.33 3.37 36.99
N LEU A 37 13.90 2.50 36.16
CA LEU A 37 15.00 1.58 36.52
C LEU A 37 16.40 2.16 36.26
N ALA A 38 16.50 3.33 35.65
CA ALA A 38 17.78 3.94 35.32
C ALA A 38 18.37 4.70 36.52
N ASP A 39 19.57 4.29 36.95
CA ASP A 39 20.30 4.90 38.05
C ASP A 39 21.53 5.71 37.58
N GLY A 40 21.90 6.70 38.40
CA GLY A 40 23.10 7.52 38.18
C GLY A 40 23.07 8.35 36.90
N GLU A 41 24.21 8.45 36.23
CA GLU A 41 24.39 9.25 35.01
C GLU A 41 23.53 8.73 33.84
N ALA A 42 23.13 7.45 33.87
CA ALA A 42 22.25 6.85 32.87
C ALA A 42 20.82 7.40 32.93
N ARG A 43 20.40 8.02 34.03
CA ARG A 43 19.03 8.56 34.20
C ARG A 43 18.74 9.71 33.25
N LEU A 44 19.72 10.57 32.97
CA LEU A 44 19.56 11.67 32.01
C LEU A 44 19.37 11.12 30.59
N PHE A 45 20.23 10.19 30.18
CA PHE A 45 20.13 9.52 28.88
C PHE A 45 18.82 8.74 28.73
N ALA A 46 18.41 8.01 29.77
CA ALA A 46 17.14 7.29 29.81
C ALA A 46 15.95 8.27 29.70
N GLY A 47 16.03 9.44 30.33
CA GLY A 47 15.01 10.49 30.23
C GLY A 47 14.84 11.02 28.80
N PHE A 48 15.95 11.35 28.12
CA PHE A 48 15.91 11.76 26.71
C PHE A 48 15.39 10.65 25.80
N PHE A 49 15.83 9.41 26.02
CA PHE A 49 15.34 8.25 25.31
C PHE A 49 13.84 8.07 25.50
N ALA A 50 13.33 8.11 26.74
CA ALA A 50 11.91 7.97 27.02
C ALA A 50 11.07 9.10 26.42
N LEU A 51 11.60 10.31 26.34
CA LEU A 51 10.91 11.42 25.68
C LEU A 51 10.71 11.12 24.19
N ILE A 52 11.78 10.74 23.48
CA ILE A 52 11.70 10.35 22.07
C ILE A 52 10.80 9.12 21.89
N TRP A 53 10.90 8.15 22.79
CA TRP A 53 10.10 6.93 22.78
C TRP A 53 8.61 7.21 22.93
N VAL A 54 8.22 7.99 23.93
CA VAL A 54 6.82 8.37 24.18
C VAL A 54 6.26 9.13 22.99
N VAL A 55 7.03 10.07 22.42
CA VAL A 55 6.63 10.80 21.21
C VAL A 55 6.44 9.86 20.02
N GLY A 56 7.37 8.92 19.81
CA GLY A 56 7.29 7.93 18.73
C GLY A 56 6.08 7.00 18.87
N CYS A 57 5.93 6.33 20.01
CA CYS A 57 4.81 5.44 20.28
C CYS A 57 3.46 6.18 20.21
N SER A 58 3.39 7.40 20.75
CA SER A 58 2.17 8.21 20.70
C SER A 58 1.83 8.64 19.28
N SER A 59 2.84 9.00 18.47
CA SER A 59 2.63 9.38 17.07
C SER A 59 2.10 8.21 16.25
N ILE A 60 2.68 7.01 16.40
CA ILE A 60 2.20 5.79 15.75
C ILE A 60 0.77 5.49 16.20
N PHE A 61 0.50 5.51 17.50
CA PHE A 61 -0.83 5.22 18.03
C PHE A 61 -1.90 6.19 17.50
N ILE A 62 -1.63 7.50 17.53
CA ILE A 62 -2.56 8.52 17.03
C ILE A 62 -2.76 8.40 15.52
N TYR A 63 -1.69 8.12 14.77
CA TYR A 63 -1.75 7.92 13.33
C TYR A 63 -2.62 6.70 12.97
N SER A 64 -2.33 5.55 13.57
CA SER A 64 -3.08 4.31 13.34
C SER A 64 -4.54 4.47 13.77
N LEU A 65 -4.82 5.20 14.86
CA LEU A 65 -6.19 5.50 15.29
C LEU A 65 -6.94 6.40 14.29
N LYS A 66 -6.31 7.49 13.82
CA LYS A 66 -6.90 8.38 12.82
C LYS A 66 -7.19 7.62 11.52
N LEU A 67 -6.24 6.81 11.06
CA LEU A 67 -6.39 6.00 9.85
C LEU A 67 -7.48 4.93 10.03
N TYR A 68 -7.51 4.25 11.18
CA TYR A 68 -8.58 3.29 11.49
C TYR A 68 -9.97 3.94 11.52
N LEU A 69 -10.11 5.13 12.11
CA LEU A 69 -11.39 5.87 12.13
C LEU A 69 -11.83 6.31 10.74
N LEU A 70 -10.88 6.70 9.87
CA LEU A 70 -11.17 7.09 8.51
C LEU A 70 -11.55 5.86 7.64
N LEU A 71 -10.92 4.70 7.87
CA LEU A 71 -11.27 3.41 7.24
C LEU A 71 -12.68 3.00 7.64
N LYS A 72 -13.01 3.06 8.94
CA LYS A 72 -14.35 2.75 9.46
C LYS A 72 -15.43 3.68 8.92
N LYS A 73 -15.07 4.93 8.59
CA LYS A 73 -15.97 5.91 7.95
C LYS A 73 -16.10 5.72 6.43
N GLY A 74 -15.42 4.74 5.83
CA GLY A 74 -15.42 4.51 4.38
C GLY A 74 -14.80 5.66 3.58
N LYS A 75 -13.94 6.48 4.21
CA LYS A 75 -13.38 7.70 3.63
C LYS A 75 -11.94 7.58 3.16
N ILE A 76 -11.34 6.38 3.25
CA ILE A 76 -9.98 6.15 2.73
C ILE A 76 -10.07 5.28 1.49
N GLU A 77 -9.88 5.94 0.36
CA GLU A 77 -9.39 5.33 -0.88
C GLU A 77 -7.91 4.99 -0.64
N VAL A 78 -7.61 3.84 -0.01
CA VAL A 78 -6.27 3.25 -0.12
C VAL A 78 -6.27 2.55 -1.47
N ALA A 79 -5.96 3.31 -2.52
CA ALA A 79 -5.62 2.75 -3.80
C ALA A 79 -4.19 2.18 -3.70
N GLU A 80 -4.04 1.01 -3.08
CA GLU A 80 -3.01 0.11 -3.56
C GLU A 80 -3.50 -0.35 -4.93
N ILE A 81 -2.91 0.19 -5.98
CA ILE A 81 -2.95 -0.46 -7.29
C ILE A 81 -2.06 -1.68 -7.10
N ASP A 82 -2.64 -2.76 -6.57
CA ASP A 82 -2.09 -4.09 -6.80
C ASP A 82 -2.09 -4.27 -8.32
N GLN A 83 -0.92 -4.11 -8.94
CA GLN A 83 -0.62 -4.67 -10.25
C GLN A 83 -0.39 -6.19 -10.13
N GLU A 84 -1.06 -6.87 -9.20
CA GLU A 84 -1.04 -8.31 -9.11
C GLU A 84 -2.45 -8.83 -9.39
N ASP A 85 -2.50 -9.67 -10.42
CA ASP A 85 -3.63 -10.46 -10.89
C ASP A 85 -4.79 -9.67 -11.51
N VAL A 86 -4.50 -9.02 -12.65
CA VAL A 86 -5.46 -9.16 -13.76
C VAL A 86 -5.45 -10.65 -14.10
N PRO A 87 -6.52 -11.42 -13.82
CA PRO A 87 -6.57 -12.80 -14.29
C PRO A 87 -6.31 -12.74 -15.79
N GLU A 88 -5.41 -13.58 -16.29
CA GLU A 88 -5.16 -13.80 -17.72
C GLU A 88 -6.48 -14.11 -18.42
N THR A 89 -7.27 -13.07 -18.68
CA THR A 89 -8.16 -13.02 -19.81
C THR A 89 -7.19 -12.84 -20.95
N SER A 90 -6.75 -13.97 -21.49
CA SER A 90 -6.09 -14.14 -22.79
C SER A 90 -7.00 -13.66 -23.94
N GLY A 91 -7.77 -12.60 -23.70
CA GLY A 91 -8.67 -11.96 -24.61
C GLY A 91 -7.85 -11.11 -25.57
N PHE A 92 -8.18 -11.27 -26.84
CA PHE A 92 -7.79 -10.45 -27.98
C PHE A 92 -7.37 -9.00 -27.65
N ALA A 93 -8.09 -8.32 -26.74
CA ALA A 93 -7.81 -6.94 -26.34
C ALA A 93 -6.40 -6.74 -25.77
N SER A 94 -5.87 -7.68 -24.97
CA SER A 94 -4.50 -7.60 -24.46
C SER A 94 -3.50 -7.75 -25.59
N ARG A 95 -3.68 -8.76 -26.44
CA ARG A 95 -2.80 -9.02 -27.59
C ARG A 95 -2.77 -7.85 -28.57
N LEU A 96 -3.91 -7.17 -28.78
CA LEU A 96 -3.97 -6.00 -29.64
C LEU A 96 -3.21 -4.81 -29.04
N ARG A 97 -3.31 -4.60 -27.73
CA ARG A 97 -2.58 -3.54 -27.02
C ARG A 97 -1.08 -3.77 -27.04
N ASP A 98 -0.65 -5.01 -26.86
CA ASP A 98 0.77 -5.39 -26.92
C ASP A 98 1.33 -5.18 -28.35
N LEU A 99 0.54 -5.50 -29.39
CA LEU A 99 0.89 -5.25 -30.78
C LEU A 99 1.06 -3.75 -31.09
N GLU A 100 0.23 -2.89 -30.51
CA GLU A 100 0.34 -1.44 -30.64
C GLU A 100 1.57 -0.89 -29.91
N ALA A 101 1.90 -1.43 -28.73
CA ALA A 101 3.11 -1.07 -28.00
C ALA A 101 4.38 -1.40 -28.82
N LEU A 102 4.44 -2.61 -29.41
CA LEU A 102 5.57 -3.01 -30.27
C LEU A 102 5.74 -2.11 -31.51
N LYS A 103 4.64 -1.62 -32.08
CA LYS A 103 4.68 -0.64 -33.18
C LYS A 103 5.20 0.71 -32.69
N ALA A 104 4.73 1.17 -31.54
CA ALA A 104 5.15 2.45 -30.95
C ALA A 104 6.66 2.45 -30.63
N ASP A 105 7.17 1.31 -30.16
CA ASP A 105 8.59 1.10 -29.87
C ASP A 105 9.44 0.84 -31.12
N LYS A 106 8.83 0.88 -32.32
CA LYS A 106 9.47 0.61 -33.62
C LYS A 106 10.18 -0.75 -33.71
N LEU A 107 9.73 -1.71 -32.90
CA LEU A 107 10.25 -3.08 -32.89
C LEU A 107 9.68 -3.93 -34.03
N ILE A 108 8.55 -3.51 -34.60
CA ILE A 108 7.91 -4.14 -35.76
C ILE A 108 7.64 -3.12 -36.85
N ASN A 109 7.72 -3.55 -38.11
CA ASN A 109 7.41 -2.70 -39.25
C ASN A 109 5.89 -2.64 -39.49
N GLU A 110 5.42 -1.62 -40.20
CA GLU A 110 3.99 -1.40 -40.50
C GLU A 110 3.37 -2.58 -41.26
N GLY A 111 4.12 -3.21 -42.16
CA GLY A 111 3.68 -4.42 -42.86
C GLY A 111 3.49 -5.63 -41.94
N GLU A 112 4.36 -5.78 -40.93
CA GLU A 112 4.28 -6.87 -39.96
C GLU A 112 3.13 -6.66 -38.98
N TYR A 113 2.93 -5.42 -38.54
CA TYR A 113 1.81 -5.00 -37.72
C TYR A 113 0.47 -5.32 -38.41
N LEU A 114 0.30 -4.93 -39.68
CA LEU A 114 -0.95 -5.17 -40.41
C LEU A 114 -1.24 -6.66 -40.58
N LYS A 115 -0.21 -7.46 -40.88
CA LYS A 115 -0.33 -8.91 -41.02
C LYS A 115 -0.77 -9.56 -39.70
N LYS A 116 -0.15 -9.20 -38.59
CA LYS A 116 -0.45 -9.75 -37.27
C LYS A 116 -1.80 -9.29 -36.71
N ARG A 117 -2.20 -8.04 -36.99
CA ARG A 117 -3.54 -7.55 -36.65
C ARG A 117 -4.64 -8.29 -37.40
N ALA A 118 -4.44 -8.59 -38.68
CA ALA A 118 -5.38 -9.38 -39.47
C ALA A 118 -5.46 -10.84 -39.00
N GLU A 119 -4.36 -11.41 -38.53
CA GLU A 119 -4.30 -12.75 -37.92
C GLU A 119 -5.08 -12.79 -36.60
N LEU A 120 -4.84 -11.83 -35.70
CA LEU A 120 -5.58 -11.69 -34.44
C LEU A 120 -7.08 -11.49 -34.65
N LEU A 121 -7.49 -10.72 -35.67
CA LEU A 121 -8.91 -10.51 -36.01
C LEU A 121 -9.59 -11.75 -36.60
N ARG A 122 -8.82 -12.70 -37.13
CA ARG A 122 -9.32 -13.96 -37.69
C ARG A 122 -9.45 -15.07 -36.64
N GLU A 123 -8.71 -14.99 -35.54
CA GLU A 123 -8.92 -15.91 -34.42
C GLU A 123 -10.31 -15.68 -33.82
N LYS A 124 -11.03 -16.77 -33.57
CA LYS A 124 -12.37 -16.73 -32.95
C LYS A 124 -12.19 -16.42 -31.47
N TRP A 125 -12.95 -15.43 -31.01
CA TRP A 125 -12.87 -14.85 -29.67
C TRP A 125 -13.58 -15.72 -28.64
#